data_AF-A0A3R6SBT9-F1
#
_entry.id   AF-A0A3R6SBT9-F1
#
_cell.length_a   1.000
_cell.length_b   1.000
_cell.length_c   1.000
_cell.angle_alpha   90.00
_cell.angle_beta   90.00
_cell.angle_gamma   90.00
#
_symmetry.space_group_name_H-M   'P 1'
#
loop_
_entity.id
_entity.type
_entity.pdbx_description
1 polymer ?
#
loop_
_entity_poly.entity_id
_entity_poly.type
_entity_poly.pdbx_seq_one_letter_code
_entity_poly.pdbx_strand_id
1 'polypeptide(L)'
;MLNFQEIIGHEQIKEHFQKAIEYNKVSHAYILTGEAGMGRKSLANAFALTLLCEKGKSEPCMECHACKQVLSGSHPDLIYVSHEKPGTIGVDDIRKQINDTIMIRPYSSYYKVYIVDEAEKMTQQAQNALLKTIEEPPSYAVILLLTTNQEAFLPTILSRCVQLKLKPLRDFTVKKYLTDNLHIGEADADIYAAFARGNLGKAISLASSEDFKLLHGEMLHLLKYVKEMDISELLDYIRKMKEENLDIYECLDFMQLWYRDVLLYKVARDMNQLIFKDEYSSINAIGQTCSYAGLEKVLEAIGKARVRLDANVNMELAMELMLLVMKENS
;
A
#
# COMPACT_ATOMS: atom_id res chain seq x y z
N MET A 1 12.24 10.41 2.59
CA MET A 1 13.16 9.35 3.04
C MET A 1 13.87 8.77 1.83
N LEU A 2 15.16 9.06 1.70
CA LEU A 2 15.99 8.64 0.55
C LEU A 2 17.18 7.76 0.98
N ASN A 3 17.25 7.38 2.26
CA ASN A 3 18.24 6.46 2.79
C ASN A 3 17.58 5.12 3.15
N PHE A 4 18.27 3.99 2.92
CA PHE A 4 17.79 2.66 3.31
C PHE A 4 17.50 2.53 4.81
N GLN A 5 18.25 3.22 5.66
CA GLN A 5 18.07 3.18 7.11
C GLN A 5 16.76 3.84 7.57
N GLU A 6 16.27 4.84 6.83
CA GLU A 6 15.02 5.53 7.15
C GLU A 6 13.79 4.75 6.68
N ILE A 7 13.96 3.87 5.70
CA ILE A 7 12.87 3.05 5.18
C ILE A 7 12.57 1.95 6.20
N ILE A 8 11.31 1.80 6.59
CA ILE A 8 10.95 0.83 7.62
C ILE A 8 10.62 -0.52 6.98
N GLY A 9 11.21 -1.58 7.54
CA GLY A 9 11.04 -2.95 7.06
C GLY A 9 11.67 -3.20 5.69
N HIS A 10 11.14 -4.17 4.94
CA HIS A 10 11.68 -4.59 3.64
C HIS A 10 13.17 -5.01 3.67
N GLU A 11 13.64 -5.57 4.78
CA GLU A 11 15.05 -5.92 5.00
C GLU A 11 15.63 -6.80 3.88
N GLN A 12 14.85 -7.78 3.38
CA GLN A 12 15.26 -8.64 2.27
C GLN A 12 15.59 -7.84 0.99
N ILE A 13 14.82 -6.79 0.70
CA ILE A 13 15.01 -5.95 -0.49
C ILE A 13 16.18 -5.00 -0.28
N LYS A 14 16.29 -4.37 0.90
CA LYS A 14 17.43 -3.52 1.25
C LYS A 14 18.74 -4.29 1.18
N GLU A 15 18.80 -5.47 1.79
CA GLU A 15 19.98 -6.34 1.74
C GLU A 15 20.33 -6.74 0.30
N HIS A 16 19.33 -7.05 -0.52
CA HIS A 16 19.55 -7.38 -1.93
C HIS A 16 20.22 -6.21 -2.66
N PHE A 17 19.72 -4.99 -2.50
CA PHE A 17 20.31 -3.80 -3.10
C PHE A 17 21.71 -3.50 -2.58
N GLN A 18 21.92 -3.54 -1.26
CA GLN A 18 23.22 -3.28 -0.65
C GLN A 18 24.28 -4.28 -1.13
N LYS A 19 23.95 -5.58 -1.15
CA LYS A 19 24.85 -6.65 -1.66
C LYS A 19 25.09 -6.49 -3.16
N ALA A 20 24.08 -6.16 -3.96
CA ALA A 20 24.25 -5.94 -5.39
C ALA A 20 25.26 -4.82 -5.67
N ILE A 21 25.24 -3.75 -4.87
CA ILE A 21 26.20 -2.64 -4.99
C ILE A 21 27.58 -3.07 -4.48
N GLU A 22 27.66 -3.67 -3.30
CA GLU A 22 28.93 -4.09 -2.68
C GLU A 22 29.74 -5.05 -3.57
N TYR A 23 29.05 -6.01 -4.20
CA TYR A 23 29.69 -7.00 -5.07
C TYR A 23 29.79 -6.57 -6.54
N ASN A 24 29.40 -5.33 -6.90
CA ASN A 24 29.30 -4.86 -8.29
C ASN A 24 28.49 -5.81 -9.19
N LYS A 25 27.38 -6.35 -8.66
CA LYS A 25 26.44 -7.26 -9.35
C LYS A 25 25.06 -6.64 -9.51
N VAL A 26 25.03 -5.34 -9.82
CA VAL A 26 23.80 -4.60 -10.07
C VAL A 26 23.16 -5.12 -11.37
N SER A 27 21.92 -5.61 -11.29
CA SER A 27 21.11 -5.95 -12.46
C SER A 27 20.75 -4.70 -13.27
N HIS A 28 20.59 -4.86 -14.57
CA HIS A 28 20.15 -3.81 -15.49
C HIS A 28 18.67 -3.43 -15.31
N ALA A 29 17.85 -4.34 -14.75
CA ALA A 29 16.42 -4.11 -14.57
C ALA A 29 15.86 -4.76 -13.29
N TYR A 30 15.01 -4.01 -12.59
CA TYR A 30 14.27 -4.45 -11.40
C TYR A 30 12.79 -4.09 -11.51
N ILE A 31 11.94 -4.97 -11.00
CA ILE A 31 10.51 -4.72 -10.81
C ILE A 31 10.23 -4.71 -9.31
N LEU A 32 9.71 -3.59 -8.80
CA LEU A 32 9.24 -3.46 -7.42
C LEU A 32 7.72 -3.52 -7.39
N THR A 33 7.18 -4.61 -6.84
CA THR A 33 5.73 -4.87 -6.77
C THR A 33 5.21 -4.64 -5.36
N GLY A 34 4.12 -3.90 -5.20
CA GLY A 34 3.43 -3.68 -3.92
C GLY A 34 2.29 -2.68 -4.04
N GLU A 35 1.41 -2.61 -3.05
CA GLU A 35 0.32 -1.64 -3.03
C GLU A 35 0.83 -0.19 -3.00
N ALA A 36 -0.05 0.77 -3.32
CA ALA A 36 0.23 2.19 -3.12
C ALA A 36 0.52 2.47 -1.64
N GLY A 37 1.54 3.27 -1.35
CA GLY A 37 1.94 3.58 0.04
C GLY A 37 2.90 2.58 0.71
N MET A 38 3.22 1.44 0.10
CA MET A 38 4.13 0.45 0.71
C MET A 38 5.63 0.82 0.68
N GLY A 39 6.01 1.92 0.02
CA GLY A 39 7.40 2.41 -0.02
C GLY A 39 8.22 2.01 -1.25
N ARG A 40 7.59 1.53 -2.35
CA ARG A 40 8.28 1.21 -3.63
C ARG A 40 9.16 2.36 -4.13
N LYS A 41 8.58 3.55 -4.19
CA LYS A 41 9.27 4.77 -4.64
C LYS A 41 10.42 5.16 -3.72
N SER A 42 10.23 5.05 -2.41
CA SER A 42 11.30 5.31 -1.43
C SER A 42 12.47 4.35 -1.60
N LEU A 43 12.21 3.05 -1.77
CA LEU A 43 13.25 2.03 -2.01
C LEU A 43 13.99 2.28 -3.33
N ALA A 44 13.25 2.56 -4.40
CA ALA A 44 13.83 2.83 -5.71
C ALA A 44 14.72 4.08 -5.69
N ASN A 45 14.26 5.15 -5.04
CA ASN A 45 15.04 6.37 -4.94
C ASN A 45 16.25 6.22 -4.00
N ALA A 46 16.14 5.45 -2.91
CA ALA A 46 17.29 5.15 -2.04
C ALA A 46 18.36 4.33 -2.77
N PHE A 47 17.93 3.37 -3.58
CA PHE A 47 18.82 2.60 -4.44
C PHE A 47 19.50 3.48 -5.49
N ALA A 48 18.73 4.33 -6.18
CA ALA A 48 19.26 5.29 -7.15
C ALA A 48 20.26 6.27 -6.52
N LEU A 49 19.94 6.83 -5.35
CA LEU A 49 20.83 7.73 -4.61
C LEU A 49 22.14 7.05 -4.25
N THR A 50 22.10 5.77 -3.86
CA THR A 50 23.29 5.00 -3.50
C THR A 50 24.14 4.70 -4.73
N LEU A 51 23.52 4.27 -5.84
CA LEU A 51 24.22 3.99 -7.10
C LEU A 51 24.90 5.22 -7.70
N LEU A 52 24.28 6.40 -7.55
CA LEU A 52 24.78 7.65 -8.12
C LEU A 52 25.80 8.35 -7.20
N CYS A 53 26.00 7.85 -5.99
CA CYS A 53 26.90 8.46 -5.03
C CYS A 53 28.37 8.28 -5.43
N GLU A 54 29.12 9.38 -5.47
CA GLU A 54 30.55 9.38 -5.82
C GLU A 54 31.44 8.64 -4.78
N LYS A 55 31.04 8.69 -3.51
CA LYS A 55 31.83 8.20 -2.37
C LYS A 55 31.18 7.02 -1.64
N GLY A 56 29.95 6.69 -2.00
CA GLY A 56 29.14 5.68 -1.33
C GLY A 56 29.49 4.28 -1.82
N LYS A 57 29.56 3.32 -0.90
CA LYS A 57 29.55 1.89 -1.23
C LYS A 57 28.12 1.37 -1.11
N SER A 58 27.84 0.61 -0.07
CA SER A 58 26.49 0.10 0.26
C SER A 58 25.53 1.18 0.76
N GLU A 59 26.02 2.38 1.08
CA GLU A 59 25.24 3.50 1.60
C GLU A 59 25.68 4.83 0.96
N PRO A 60 24.76 5.79 0.74
CA PRO A 60 25.08 7.08 0.16
C PRO A 60 25.73 7.99 1.20
N CYS A 61 26.73 8.78 0.79
CA CYS A 61 27.42 9.70 1.72
C CYS A 61 26.61 10.95 2.10
N MET A 62 25.50 11.22 1.41
CA MET A 62 24.61 12.38 1.63
C MET A 62 25.24 13.78 1.44
N GLU A 63 26.54 13.89 1.23
CA GLU A 63 27.26 15.18 1.20
C GLU A 63 27.87 15.55 -0.16
N CYS A 64 28.11 14.56 -1.04
CA CYS A 64 28.71 14.79 -2.35
C CYS A 64 27.78 15.54 -3.31
N HIS A 65 28.33 16.04 -4.42
CA HIS A 65 27.58 16.82 -5.39
C HIS A 65 26.46 15.98 -6.01
N ALA A 66 26.76 14.75 -6.43
CA ALA A 66 25.74 13.83 -6.95
C ALA A 66 24.60 13.55 -5.93
N CYS A 67 24.93 13.30 -4.66
CA CYS A 67 23.89 13.10 -3.62
C CYS A 67 23.00 14.34 -3.48
N LYS A 68 23.58 15.54 -3.41
CA LYS A 68 22.81 16.79 -3.32
C LYS A 68 21.89 16.97 -4.53
N GLN A 69 22.37 16.68 -5.74
CA GLN A 69 21.56 16.75 -6.96
C GLN A 69 20.42 15.74 -6.99
N VAL A 70 20.64 14.52 -6.50
CA VAL A 70 19.56 13.51 -6.41
C VAL A 70 18.52 13.97 -5.38
N LEU A 71 18.96 14.47 -4.21
CA LEU A 71 18.07 14.99 -3.17
C LEU A 71 17.25 16.21 -3.65
N SER A 72 17.81 17.06 -4.52
CA SER A 72 17.11 18.19 -5.13
C SER A 72 16.34 17.83 -6.40
N GLY A 73 16.38 16.58 -6.87
CA GLY A 73 15.70 16.12 -8.08
C GLY A 73 16.31 16.64 -9.39
N SER A 74 17.56 17.11 -9.38
CA SER A 74 18.23 17.74 -10.53
C SER A 74 19.42 16.93 -11.05
N HIS A 75 19.55 15.66 -10.69
CA HIS A 75 20.66 14.81 -11.14
C HIS A 75 20.46 14.38 -12.61
N PRO A 76 21.41 14.66 -13.52
CA PRO A 76 21.23 14.42 -14.95
C PRO A 76 21.10 12.94 -15.32
N ASP A 77 21.73 12.06 -14.53
CA ASP A 77 21.69 10.60 -14.76
C ASP A 77 20.59 9.88 -13.96
N LEU A 78 19.67 10.62 -13.31
CA LEU A 78 18.46 10.06 -12.69
C LEU A 78 17.23 10.56 -13.44
N ILE A 79 16.58 9.67 -14.18
CA ILE A 79 15.47 10.02 -15.06
C ILE A 79 14.19 9.39 -14.53
N TYR A 80 13.23 10.24 -14.17
CA TYR A 80 11.86 9.82 -13.89
C TYR A 80 11.07 9.82 -15.18
N VAL A 81 10.56 8.66 -15.57
CA VAL A 81 9.76 8.53 -16.79
C VAL A 81 8.35 9.02 -16.48
N SER A 82 7.99 10.12 -17.14
CA SER A 82 6.67 10.75 -17.03
C SER A 82 5.82 10.39 -18.25
N HIS A 83 4.50 10.56 -18.15
CA HIS A 83 3.58 10.37 -19.27
C HIS A 83 2.66 11.59 -19.39
N GLU A 84 2.45 12.06 -20.62
CA GLU A 84 1.59 13.23 -20.89
C GLU A 84 0.11 12.89 -20.72
N LYS A 85 -0.27 11.64 -21.03
CA LYS A 85 -1.67 11.19 -20.97
C LYS A 85 -2.01 10.66 -19.58
N PRO A 86 -3.10 11.11 -18.95
CA PRO A 86 -3.53 10.54 -17.67
C PRO A 86 -3.76 9.03 -17.81
N GLY A 87 -3.07 8.23 -16.98
CA GLY A 87 -3.37 6.80 -16.84
C GLY A 87 -2.79 5.87 -17.91
N THR A 88 -1.93 6.32 -18.83
CA THR A 88 -1.30 5.43 -19.83
C THR A 88 0.10 5.89 -20.20
N ILE A 89 1.05 4.95 -20.22
CA ILE A 89 2.42 5.17 -20.70
C ILE A 89 2.52 4.62 -22.12
N GLY A 90 2.71 5.54 -23.08
CA GLY A 90 2.75 5.24 -24.51
C GLY A 90 4.11 4.73 -24.98
N VAL A 91 4.14 4.22 -26.20
CA VAL A 91 5.38 3.77 -26.86
C VAL A 91 6.37 4.91 -27.03
N ASP A 92 5.87 6.09 -27.39
CA ASP A 92 6.69 7.27 -27.64
C ASP A 92 7.34 7.79 -26.35
N ASP A 93 6.68 7.64 -25.20
CA ASP A 93 7.24 8.00 -23.89
C ASP A 93 8.48 7.14 -23.60
N ILE A 94 8.36 5.82 -23.76
CA ILE A 94 9.47 4.87 -23.57
C ILE A 94 10.58 5.12 -24.58
N ARG A 95 10.26 5.33 -25.85
CA ARG A 95 11.26 5.58 -26.89
C ARG A 95 12.06 6.84 -26.60
N LYS A 96 11.38 7.97 -26.41
CA LYS A 96 12.02 9.27 -26.22
C LYS A 96 12.76 9.37 -24.89
N GLN A 97 12.18 8.85 -23.81
CA GLN A 97 12.74 9.06 -22.47
C GLN A 97 13.76 7.98 -22.09
N ILE A 98 13.57 6.73 -22.53
CA ILE A 98 14.46 5.61 -22.21
C ILE A 98 15.33 5.24 -23.41
N ASN A 99 14.75 4.69 -24.48
CA ASN A 99 15.52 4.03 -25.54
C ASN A 99 16.50 4.98 -26.26
N ASP A 100 16.06 6.21 -26.56
CA ASP A 100 16.88 7.19 -27.27
C ASP A 100 17.99 7.77 -26.37
N THR A 101 17.79 7.75 -25.06
CA THR A 101 18.74 8.35 -24.11
C THR A 101 19.67 7.31 -23.46
N ILE A 102 19.31 6.03 -23.43
CA ILE A 102 20.06 5.01 -22.68
C ILE A 102 21.46 4.75 -23.26
N MET A 103 21.63 4.92 -24.57
CA MET A 103 22.92 4.79 -25.26
C MET A 103 23.85 5.99 -25.00
N ILE A 104 23.32 7.09 -24.46
CA ILE A 104 24.12 8.24 -24.03
C ILE A 104 24.72 7.90 -22.66
N ARG A 105 26.05 7.84 -22.61
CA ARG A 105 26.81 7.57 -21.37
C ARG A 105 26.43 8.56 -20.25
N PRO A 106 26.54 8.15 -18.98
CA PRO A 106 26.26 9.03 -17.86
C PRO A 106 27.19 10.26 -17.88
N TYR A 107 26.68 11.42 -17.45
CA TYR A 107 27.43 12.68 -17.46
C TYR A 107 28.41 12.78 -16.30
N SER A 108 27.98 12.39 -15.10
CA SER A 108 28.73 12.65 -13.86
C SER A 108 28.86 11.43 -12.96
N SER A 109 28.19 10.32 -13.26
CA SER A 109 28.12 9.15 -12.39
C SER A 109 28.50 7.84 -13.09
N TYR A 110 28.64 6.75 -12.33
CA TYR A 110 28.93 5.43 -12.91
C TYR A 110 27.72 4.77 -13.56
N TYR A 111 26.53 5.13 -13.07
CA TYR A 111 25.27 4.57 -13.51
C TYR A 111 24.35 5.66 -14.09
N LYS A 112 23.42 5.23 -14.94
CA LYS A 112 22.28 5.99 -15.40
C LYS A 112 21.02 5.24 -15.02
N VAL A 113 20.21 5.86 -14.16
CA VAL A 113 19.07 5.21 -13.51
C VAL A 113 17.77 5.77 -14.07
N TYR A 114 16.89 4.88 -14.51
CA TYR A 114 15.55 5.19 -14.98
C TYR A 114 14.53 4.67 -13.97
N ILE A 115 13.62 5.52 -13.51
CA ILE A 115 12.51 5.14 -12.64
C ILE A 115 11.21 5.32 -13.40
N VAL A 116 10.52 4.22 -13.66
CA VAL A 116 9.19 4.18 -14.26
C VAL A 116 8.20 3.92 -13.14
N ASP A 117 7.53 4.98 -12.69
CA ASP A 117 6.44 4.87 -11.72
C ASP A 117 5.17 4.38 -12.41
N GLU A 118 4.31 3.67 -11.68
CA GLU A 118 3.06 3.10 -12.21
C GLU A 118 3.23 2.33 -13.53
N ALA A 119 4.28 1.51 -13.60
CA ALA A 119 4.73 0.81 -14.80
C ALA A 119 3.68 -0.17 -15.38
N GLU A 120 2.67 -0.58 -14.60
CA GLU A 120 1.46 -1.29 -15.07
C GLU A 120 0.67 -0.51 -16.12
N LYS A 121 0.80 0.82 -16.17
CA LYS A 121 0.14 1.68 -17.15
C LYS A 121 0.80 1.64 -18.53
N MET A 122 1.91 0.92 -18.69
CA MET A 122 2.55 0.73 -19.99
C MET A 122 1.69 -0.12 -20.92
N THR A 123 1.36 0.46 -22.06
CA THR A 123 0.76 -0.27 -23.18
C THR A 123 1.64 -1.45 -23.61
N GLN A 124 1.05 -2.50 -24.20
CA GLN A 124 1.82 -3.63 -24.70
C GLN A 124 2.91 -3.20 -25.70
N GLN A 125 2.61 -2.20 -26.54
CA GLN A 125 3.58 -1.66 -27.49
C GLN A 125 4.73 -0.93 -26.78
N ALA A 126 4.48 -0.24 -25.66
CA ALA A 126 5.51 0.40 -24.84
C ALA A 126 6.42 -0.63 -24.17
N GLN A 127 5.82 -1.69 -23.61
CA GLN A 127 6.55 -2.82 -23.05
C GLN A 127 7.45 -3.50 -24.10
N ASN A 128 6.93 -3.73 -25.31
CA ASN A 128 7.72 -4.30 -26.41
C ASN A 128 8.86 -3.38 -26.88
N ALA A 129 8.67 -2.05 -26.84
CA ALA A 129 9.74 -1.12 -27.14
C ALA A 129 10.85 -1.15 -26.08
N LEU A 130 10.48 -1.33 -24.81
CA LEU A 130 11.42 -1.45 -23.69
C LEU A 130 12.23 -2.76 -23.75
N LEU A 131 11.65 -3.85 -24.26
CA LEU A 131 12.32 -5.16 -24.34
C LEU A 131 13.67 -5.10 -25.05
N LYS A 132 13.76 -4.38 -26.17
CA LYS A 132 15.02 -4.23 -26.93
C LYS A 132 16.14 -3.67 -26.04
N THR A 133 15.79 -2.75 -25.17
CA THR A 133 16.71 -2.08 -24.25
C THR A 133 17.09 -2.97 -23.07
N ILE A 134 16.16 -3.78 -22.58
CA ILE A 134 16.40 -4.73 -21.48
C ILE A 134 17.22 -5.94 -21.96
N GLU A 135 17.11 -6.33 -23.24
CA GLU A 135 17.86 -7.45 -23.81
C GLU A 135 19.34 -7.16 -24.01
N GLU A 136 19.66 -5.95 -24.47
CA GLU A 136 21.04 -5.51 -24.71
C GLU A 136 21.33 -4.19 -23.98
N PRO A 137 21.29 -4.17 -22.63
CA PRO A 137 21.44 -2.95 -21.86
C PRO A 137 22.92 -2.53 -21.82
N PRO A 138 23.21 -1.22 -21.90
CA PRO A 138 24.53 -0.71 -21.56
C PRO A 138 24.91 -1.08 -20.12
N SER A 139 26.18 -1.36 -19.86
CA SER A 139 26.64 -1.82 -18.53
C SER A 139 26.41 -0.84 -17.38
N TYR A 140 26.20 0.44 -17.70
CA TYR A 140 25.92 1.51 -16.75
C TYR A 140 24.41 1.78 -16.56
N ALA A 141 23.53 1.16 -17.34
CA ALA A 141 22.11 1.47 -17.31
C ALA A 141 21.35 0.60 -16.30
N VAL A 142 20.51 1.22 -15.48
CA VAL A 142 19.64 0.55 -14.51
C VAL A 142 18.21 1.06 -14.66
N ILE A 143 17.26 0.15 -14.83
CA ILE A 143 15.84 0.46 -14.99
C ILE A 143 15.06 -0.09 -13.79
N LEU A 144 14.32 0.78 -13.11
CA LEU A 144 13.47 0.46 -11.97
C LEU A 144 12.00 0.64 -12.38
N LEU A 145 11.27 -0.46 -12.46
CA LEU A 145 9.84 -0.49 -12.78
C LEU A 145 9.05 -0.63 -11.49
N LEU A 146 8.23 0.35 -11.12
CA LEU A 146 7.43 0.32 -9.91
C LEU A 146 5.98 -0.01 -10.26
N THR A 147 5.39 -1.01 -9.60
CA THR A 147 4.04 -1.46 -9.98
C THR A 147 3.14 -1.90 -8.84
N THR A 148 1.85 -1.62 -8.97
CA THR A 148 0.81 -2.19 -8.10
C THR A 148 0.31 -3.55 -8.59
N ASN A 149 0.41 -3.80 -9.90
CA ASN A 149 -0.10 -5.01 -10.54
C ASN A 149 0.96 -5.63 -11.46
N GLN A 150 1.61 -6.67 -10.95
CA GLN A 150 2.65 -7.38 -11.69
C GLN A 150 2.10 -8.19 -12.88
N GLU A 151 0.82 -8.55 -12.88
CA GLU A 151 0.20 -9.32 -13.98
C GLU A 151 -0.01 -8.48 -15.24
N ALA A 152 0.08 -7.15 -15.13
CA ALA A 152 0.04 -6.24 -16.28
C ALA A 152 1.28 -6.37 -17.20
N PHE A 153 2.37 -6.99 -16.73
CA PHE A 153 3.59 -7.14 -17.51
C PHE A 153 3.57 -8.35 -18.44
N LEU A 154 4.17 -8.19 -19.61
CA LEU A 154 4.45 -9.30 -20.51
C LEU A 154 5.42 -10.31 -19.85
N PRO A 155 5.22 -11.63 -20.03
CA PRO A 155 6.14 -12.65 -19.52
C PRO A 155 7.61 -12.46 -19.95
N THR A 156 7.82 -11.84 -21.12
CA THR A 156 9.15 -11.50 -21.66
C THR A 156 9.88 -10.43 -20.86
N ILE A 157 9.17 -9.48 -20.25
CA ILE A 157 9.75 -8.50 -19.32
C ILE A 157 10.04 -9.17 -17.97
N LEU A 158 9.07 -9.91 -17.43
CA LEU A 158 9.19 -10.58 -16.13
C LEU A 158 10.40 -11.52 -16.07
N SER A 159 10.71 -12.21 -17.17
CA SER A 159 11.84 -13.14 -17.26
C SER A 159 13.23 -12.48 -17.31
N ARG A 160 13.32 -11.19 -17.65
CA ARG A 160 14.59 -10.44 -17.78
C ARG A 160 14.84 -9.49 -16.62
N CYS A 161 13.85 -9.24 -15.78
CA CYS A 161 13.97 -8.34 -14.65
C CYS A 161 14.08 -9.11 -13.32
N VAL A 162 14.84 -8.55 -12.38
CA VAL A 162 14.83 -9.04 -11.00
C VAL A 162 13.53 -8.57 -10.32
N GLN A 163 12.73 -9.52 -9.85
CA GLN A 163 11.42 -9.25 -9.25
C GLN A 163 11.53 -9.15 -7.72
N LEU A 164 11.16 -7.99 -7.19
CA LEU A 164 11.23 -7.68 -5.76
C LEU A 164 9.82 -7.32 -5.28
N LYS A 165 9.18 -8.26 -4.58
CA LYS A 165 7.84 -8.06 -4.01
C LYS A 165 7.95 -7.51 -2.60
N LEU A 166 7.40 -6.31 -2.38
CA LEU A 166 7.26 -5.72 -1.07
C LEU A 166 6.24 -6.53 -0.26
N LYS A 167 6.60 -6.83 0.98
CA LYS A 167 5.73 -7.55 1.91
C LYS A 167 5.11 -6.57 2.90
N PRO A 168 3.86 -6.80 3.34
CA PRO A 168 3.28 -6.03 4.42
C PRO A 168 4.18 -6.02 5.65
N LEU A 169 4.25 -4.88 6.33
CA LEU A 169 4.92 -4.77 7.62
C LEU A 169 4.12 -5.49 8.70
N ARG A 170 4.78 -5.84 9.79
CA ARG A 170 4.08 -6.34 10.98
C ARG A 170 3.34 -5.18 11.64
N ASP A 171 2.16 -5.45 12.20
CA ASP A 171 1.32 -4.42 12.84
C ASP A 171 2.08 -3.68 13.95
N PHE A 172 2.87 -4.40 14.76
CA PHE A 172 3.72 -3.78 15.78
C PHE A 172 4.71 -2.76 15.19
N THR A 173 5.26 -3.02 14.01
CA THR A 173 6.18 -2.10 13.32
C THR A 173 5.45 -0.84 12.86
N VAL A 174 4.23 -0.99 12.33
CA VAL A 174 3.38 0.14 11.92
C VAL A 174 2.97 0.97 13.15
N LYS A 175 2.45 0.32 14.20
CA LYS A 175 2.07 0.96 15.47
C LYS A 175 3.23 1.75 16.05
N LYS A 176 4.42 1.14 16.13
CA LYS A 176 5.62 1.79 16.66
C LYS A 176 5.97 3.05 15.85
N TYR A 177 5.84 3.00 14.53
CA TYR A 177 6.07 4.19 13.71
C TYR A 177 5.07 5.31 14.02
N LEU A 178 3.78 4.98 14.07
CA LEU A 178 2.70 5.92 14.34
C LEU A 178 2.86 6.60 15.72
N THR A 179 3.25 5.84 16.73
CA THR A 179 3.45 6.34 18.11
C THR A 179 4.75 7.16 18.21
N ASP A 180 5.89 6.63 17.75
CA ASP A 180 7.19 7.27 17.93
C ASP A 180 7.37 8.51 17.05
N ASN A 181 6.85 8.50 15.80
CA ASN A 181 7.12 9.55 14.80
C ASN A 181 5.96 10.50 14.56
N LEU A 182 4.71 10.05 14.73
CA LEU A 182 3.51 10.89 14.57
C LEU A 182 2.84 11.24 15.90
N HIS A 183 3.36 10.74 17.02
CA HIS A 183 2.85 11.00 18.38
C HIS A 183 1.36 10.67 18.54
N ILE A 184 0.91 9.62 17.85
CA ILE A 184 -0.46 9.10 17.93
C ILE A 184 -0.61 8.27 19.21
N GLY A 185 -1.75 8.39 19.89
CA GLY A 185 -2.06 7.58 21.07
C GLY A 185 -2.05 6.08 20.77
N GLU A 186 -1.69 5.24 21.75
CA GLU A 186 -1.52 3.81 21.52
C GLU A 186 -2.79 3.10 21.02
N ALA A 187 -3.97 3.52 21.51
CA ALA A 187 -5.25 2.95 21.10
C ALA A 187 -5.56 3.26 19.62
N ASP A 188 -5.46 4.52 19.22
CA ASP A 188 -5.64 4.94 17.83
C ASP A 188 -4.60 4.28 16.91
N ALA A 189 -3.35 4.15 17.38
CA ALA A 189 -2.29 3.49 16.61
C ALA A 189 -2.54 1.98 16.41
N ASP A 190 -3.11 1.28 17.38
CA ASP A 190 -3.54 -0.13 17.22
C ASP A 190 -4.58 -0.25 16.11
N ILE A 191 -5.55 0.67 16.09
CA ILE A 191 -6.62 0.72 15.10
C ILE A 191 -6.04 1.02 13.71
N TYR A 192 -5.32 2.13 13.54
CA TYR A 192 -4.74 2.50 12.24
C TYR A 192 -3.81 1.42 11.69
N ALA A 193 -3.01 0.76 12.54
CA ALA A 193 -2.16 -0.35 12.13
C ALA A 193 -2.97 -1.55 11.59
N ALA A 194 -4.06 -1.91 12.26
CA ALA A 194 -4.94 -2.99 11.83
C ALA A 194 -5.64 -2.71 10.49
N PHE A 195 -6.15 -1.48 10.29
CA PHE A 195 -6.77 -1.06 9.03
C PHE A 195 -5.77 -0.93 7.87
N ALA A 196 -4.54 -0.57 8.20
CA ALA A 196 -3.45 -0.48 7.25
C ALA A 196 -2.97 -1.83 6.75
N ARG A 197 -3.22 -2.93 7.48
CA ARG A 197 -2.79 -4.31 7.13
C ARG A 197 -1.32 -4.36 6.73
N GLY A 198 -0.46 -3.68 7.48
CA GLY A 198 0.98 -3.62 7.22
C GLY A 198 1.42 -2.62 6.13
N ASN A 199 0.52 -1.83 5.55
CA ASN A 199 0.85 -0.75 4.60
C ASN A 199 1.08 0.58 5.34
N LEU A 200 2.34 0.95 5.52
CA LEU A 200 2.70 2.15 6.28
C LEU A 200 2.11 3.44 5.70
N GLY A 201 2.14 3.63 4.38
CA GLY A 201 1.58 4.82 3.75
C GLY A 201 0.07 4.94 3.98
N LYS A 202 -0.65 3.80 3.93
CA LYS A 202 -2.07 3.76 4.29
C LYS A 202 -2.26 4.14 5.76
N ALA A 203 -1.46 3.59 6.68
CA ALA A 203 -1.55 3.92 8.10
C ALA A 203 -1.36 5.41 8.39
N ILE A 204 -0.38 6.05 7.75
CA ILE A 204 -0.13 7.49 7.87
C ILE A 204 -1.32 8.29 7.33
N SER A 205 -1.85 7.89 6.16
CA SER A 205 -3.01 8.55 5.55
C SER A 205 -4.23 8.49 6.46
N LEU A 206 -4.53 7.31 7.03
CA LEU A 206 -5.64 7.11 7.96
C LEU A 206 -5.49 7.96 9.23
N ALA A 207 -4.28 7.99 9.79
CA ALA A 207 -3.97 8.80 10.98
C ALA A 207 -4.20 10.30 10.77
N SER A 208 -3.93 10.82 9.57
CA SER A 208 -4.13 12.22 9.21
C SER A 208 -5.54 12.55 8.71
N SER A 209 -6.37 11.54 8.47
CA SER A 209 -7.69 11.72 7.85
C SER A 209 -8.75 12.09 8.88
N GLU A 210 -9.41 13.23 8.69
CA GLU A 210 -10.60 13.61 9.46
C GLU A 210 -11.79 12.72 9.08
N ASP A 211 -11.94 12.39 7.80
CA ASP A 211 -13.00 11.50 7.29
C ASP A 211 -12.94 10.13 7.97
N PHE A 212 -11.73 9.59 8.20
CA PHE A 212 -11.59 8.32 8.89
C PHE A 212 -12.00 8.40 10.37
N LYS A 213 -11.75 9.53 11.05
CA LYS A 213 -12.19 9.72 12.44
C LYS A 213 -13.71 9.79 12.54
N LEU A 214 -14.36 10.48 11.60
CA LEU A 214 -15.81 10.52 11.49
C LEU A 214 -16.37 9.12 11.24
N LEU A 215 -15.84 8.42 10.23
CA LEU A 215 -16.19 7.03 9.91
C LEU A 215 -16.05 6.13 11.14
N HIS A 216 -14.93 6.23 11.86
CA HIS A 216 -14.67 5.44 13.07
C HIS A 216 -15.75 5.64 14.14
N GLY A 217 -16.13 6.90 14.42
CA GLY A 217 -17.18 7.22 15.38
C GLY A 217 -18.55 6.66 14.97
N GLU A 218 -18.94 6.85 13.71
CA GLU A 218 -20.21 6.37 13.18
C GLU A 218 -20.30 4.85 13.14
N MET A 219 -19.22 4.17 12.71
CA MET A 219 -19.18 2.71 12.66
C MET A 219 -19.21 2.09 14.05
N LEU A 220 -18.48 2.65 15.02
CA LEU A 220 -18.54 2.17 16.40
C LEU A 220 -19.95 2.31 16.97
N HIS A 221 -20.62 3.44 16.74
CA HIS A 221 -21.97 3.62 17.24
C HIS A 221 -22.95 2.62 16.60
N LEU A 222 -22.91 2.50 15.26
CA LEU A 222 -23.73 1.53 14.53
C LEU A 222 -23.52 0.11 15.07
N LEU A 223 -22.28 -0.35 15.18
CA LEU A 223 -21.95 -1.73 15.55
C LEU A 223 -22.28 -2.08 17.00
N LYS A 224 -22.25 -1.10 17.91
CA LYS A 224 -22.65 -1.31 19.31
C LYS A 224 -24.15 -1.49 19.47
N TYR A 225 -24.95 -0.89 18.59
CA TYR A 225 -26.40 -0.77 18.75
C TYR A 225 -27.21 -1.36 17.59
N VAL A 226 -26.56 -2.04 16.63
CA VAL A 226 -27.20 -2.60 15.42
C VAL A 226 -28.36 -3.55 15.76
N LYS A 227 -28.29 -4.24 16.90
CA LYS A 227 -29.32 -5.17 17.36
C LYS A 227 -30.55 -4.43 17.87
N GLU A 228 -30.36 -3.30 18.55
CA GLU A 228 -31.40 -2.48 19.15
C GLU A 228 -32.09 -1.57 18.13
N MET A 229 -31.36 -1.10 17.11
CA MET A 229 -31.85 -0.16 16.10
C MET A 229 -33.00 -0.69 15.26
N ASP A 230 -34.04 0.09 15.03
CA ASP A 230 -35.09 -0.27 14.08
C ASP A 230 -34.64 -0.14 12.61
N ILE A 231 -35.48 -0.60 11.68
CA ILE A 231 -35.15 -0.59 10.25
C ILE A 231 -34.99 0.86 9.75
N SER A 232 -35.77 1.81 10.27
CA SER A 232 -35.66 3.22 9.86
C SER A 232 -34.31 3.80 10.28
N GLU A 233 -33.88 3.53 11.51
CA GLU A 233 -32.58 3.97 12.03
C GLU A 233 -31.42 3.40 11.21
N LEU A 234 -31.48 2.12 10.81
CA LEU A 234 -30.48 1.52 9.93
C LEU A 234 -30.44 2.17 8.54
N LEU A 235 -31.60 2.48 7.96
CA LEU A 235 -31.69 3.16 6.67
C LEU A 235 -31.15 4.60 6.75
N ASP A 236 -31.40 5.30 7.86
CA ASP A 236 -30.85 6.64 8.07
C ASP A 236 -29.33 6.61 8.21
N TYR A 237 -28.75 5.57 8.84
CA TYR A 237 -27.31 5.33 8.82
C TYR A 237 -26.75 5.18 7.41
N ILE A 238 -27.40 4.36 6.56
CA ILE A 238 -26.97 4.17 5.17
C ILE A 238 -27.00 5.50 4.40
N ARG A 239 -28.07 6.29 4.57
CA ARG A 239 -28.18 7.62 3.97
C ARG A 239 -27.08 8.55 4.43
N LYS A 240 -26.82 8.59 5.74
CA LYS A 240 -25.75 9.40 6.32
C LYS A 240 -24.38 9.04 5.76
N MET A 241 -24.05 7.75 5.64
CA MET A 241 -22.78 7.31 5.01
C MET A 241 -22.62 7.85 3.59
N LYS A 242 -23.73 7.94 2.84
CA LYS A 242 -23.74 8.48 1.47
C LYS A 242 -23.64 10.00 1.44
N GLU A 243 -24.35 10.70 2.33
CA GLU A 243 -24.32 12.16 2.43
C GLU A 243 -22.96 12.68 2.87
N GLU A 244 -22.31 12.00 3.81
CA GLU A 244 -20.95 12.30 4.27
C GLU A 244 -19.86 11.74 3.34
N ASN A 245 -20.26 11.07 2.25
CA ASN A 245 -19.37 10.49 1.25
C ASN A 245 -18.28 9.58 1.86
N LEU A 246 -18.65 8.79 2.86
CA LEU A 246 -17.75 7.85 3.53
C LEU A 246 -17.31 6.76 2.56
N ASP A 247 -16.04 6.34 2.66
CA ASP A 247 -15.54 5.20 1.88
C ASP A 247 -16.19 3.90 2.38
N ILE A 248 -17.10 3.37 1.56
CA ILE A 248 -17.87 2.16 1.88
C ILE A 248 -16.96 0.95 2.08
N TYR A 249 -15.85 0.85 1.35
CA TYR A 249 -14.93 -0.27 1.50
C TYR A 249 -14.17 -0.20 2.83
N GLU A 250 -13.89 1.01 3.32
CA GLU A 250 -13.37 1.23 4.68
C GLU A 250 -14.42 0.91 5.74
N CYS A 251 -15.69 1.26 5.53
CA CYS A 251 -16.79 0.84 6.41
C CYS A 251 -16.87 -0.69 6.51
N LEU A 252 -16.83 -1.40 5.37
CA LEU A 252 -16.86 -2.87 5.36
C LEU A 252 -15.65 -3.50 6.05
N ASP A 253 -14.45 -2.95 5.84
CA ASP A 253 -13.24 -3.39 6.55
C ASP A 253 -13.37 -3.16 8.06
N PHE A 254 -14.00 -2.05 8.47
CA PHE A 254 -14.27 -1.75 9.88
C PHE A 254 -15.17 -2.80 10.52
N MET A 255 -16.31 -3.07 9.91
CA MET A 255 -17.27 -4.06 10.39
C MET A 255 -16.62 -5.44 10.46
N GLN A 256 -15.79 -5.80 9.49
CA GLN A 256 -15.07 -7.07 9.49
C GLN A 256 -14.08 -7.19 10.66
N LEU A 257 -13.31 -6.13 10.95
CA LEU A 257 -12.38 -6.12 12.07
C LEU A 257 -13.10 -6.19 13.42
N TRP A 258 -14.24 -5.50 13.56
CA TRP A 258 -15.06 -5.54 14.76
C TRP A 258 -15.58 -6.95 15.07
N TYR A 259 -16.23 -7.60 14.11
CA TYR A 259 -16.74 -8.96 14.31
C TYR A 259 -15.62 -10.00 14.42
N ARG A 260 -14.44 -9.73 13.85
CA ARG A 260 -13.22 -10.51 14.11
C ARG A 260 -12.80 -10.44 15.58
N ASP A 261 -12.83 -9.26 16.19
CA ASP A 261 -12.55 -9.10 17.62
C ASP A 261 -13.61 -9.75 18.52
N VAL A 262 -14.90 -9.64 18.16
CA VAL A 262 -15.99 -10.36 18.85
C VAL A 262 -15.77 -11.87 18.82
N LEU A 263 -15.47 -12.42 17.64
CA LEU A 263 -15.18 -13.84 17.48
C LEU A 263 -13.92 -14.26 18.24
N LEU A 264 -12.83 -13.50 18.10
CA LEU A 264 -11.55 -13.78 18.72
C LEU A 264 -11.67 -13.76 20.24
N TYR A 265 -12.32 -12.76 20.81
CA TYR A 265 -12.53 -12.69 22.26
C TYR A 265 -13.40 -13.82 22.77
N LYS A 266 -14.47 -14.17 22.04
CA LYS A 266 -15.36 -15.27 22.41
C LYS A 266 -14.60 -16.61 22.55
N VAL A 267 -13.59 -16.83 21.72
CA VAL A 267 -12.73 -18.03 21.73
C VAL A 267 -11.57 -17.92 22.73
N ALA A 268 -10.75 -16.89 22.61
CA ALA A 268 -9.47 -16.78 23.30
C ALA A 268 -9.58 -16.21 24.72
N ARG A 269 -10.61 -15.39 25.00
CA ARG A 269 -10.80 -14.65 26.27
C ARG A 269 -9.58 -13.82 26.68
N ASP A 270 -8.83 -13.33 25.70
CA ASP A 270 -7.63 -12.50 25.89
C ASP A 270 -7.84 -11.11 25.27
N MET A 271 -7.84 -10.08 26.12
CA MET A 271 -8.03 -8.69 25.70
C MET A 271 -6.83 -8.14 24.91
N ASN A 272 -5.64 -8.73 25.06
CA ASN A 272 -4.44 -8.23 24.38
C ASN A 272 -4.46 -8.48 22.87
N GLN A 273 -5.34 -9.36 22.40
CA GLN A 273 -5.48 -9.70 20.99
C GLN A 273 -6.52 -8.84 20.25
N LEU A 274 -7.23 -7.99 20.98
CA LEU A 274 -8.24 -7.08 20.43
C LEU A 274 -7.58 -5.84 19.84
N ILE A 275 -8.14 -5.41 18.72
CA ILE A 275 -7.85 -4.13 18.08
C ILE A 275 -8.61 -3.03 18.82
N PHE A 276 -9.91 -3.23 19.08
CA PHE A 276 -10.78 -2.25 19.76
C PHE A 276 -10.81 -2.48 21.28
N LYS A 277 -9.65 -2.39 21.93
CA LYS A 277 -9.50 -2.68 23.38
C LYS A 277 -10.40 -1.84 24.26
N ASP A 278 -10.58 -0.56 23.93
CA ASP A 278 -11.41 0.37 24.69
C ASP A 278 -12.89 0.00 24.64
N GLU A 279 -13.29 -0.81 23.66
CA GLU A 279 -14.66 -1.25 23.43
C GLU A 279 -14.93 -2.68 23.90
N TYR A 280 -14.05 -3.19 24.77
CA TYR A 280 -14.12 -4.52 25.34
C TYR A 280 -15.51 -4.88 25.91
N SER A 281 -16.14 -3.94 26.62
CA SER A 281 -17.45 -4.17 27.25
C SER A 281 -18.52 -4.53 26.22
N SER A 282 -18.58 -3.78 25.11
CA SER A 282 -19.49 -4.03 23.99
C SER A 282 -19.13 -5.33 23.26
N ILE A 283 -17.85 -5.56 22.98
CA ILE A 283 -17.36 -6.78 22.31
C ILE A 283 -17.73 -8.03 23.11
N ASN A 284 -17.56 -8.01 24.43
CA ASN A 284 -17.91 -9.13 25.29
C ASN A 284 -19.43 -9.32 25.39
N ALA A 285 -20.22 -8.24 25.45
CA ALA A 285 -21.68 -8.32 25.48
C ALA A 285 -22.22 -8.99 24.21
N ILE A 286 -21.81 -8.52 23.03
CA ILE A 286 -22.18 -9.10 21.74
C ILE A 286 -21.67 -10.55 21.65
N GLY A 287 -20.43 -10.81 22.06
CA GLY A 287 -19.84 -12.14 22.07
C GLY A 287 -20.55 -13.14 22.98
N GLN A 288 -21.31 -12.70 23.98
CA GLN A 288 -22.13 -13.57 24.83
C GLN A 288 -23.50 -13.88 24.20
N THR A 289 -24.09 -12.94 23.47
CA THR A 289 -25.40 -13.10 22.83
C THR A 289 -25.34 -13.79 21.48
N CYS A 290 -24.28 -13.57 20.69
CA CYS A 290 -24.12 -14.19 19.38
C CYS A 290 -23.73 -15.66 19.47
N SER A 291 -24.28 -16.50 18.60
CA SER A 291 -23.72 -17.83 18.35
C SER A 291 -22.52 -17.76 17.38
N TYR A 292 -21.67 -18.79 17.37
CA TYR A 292 -20.58 -18.88 16.37
C TYR A 292 -21.12 -18.88 14.93
N ALA A 293 -22.20 -19.61 14.68
CA ALA A 293 -22.88 -19.61 13.38
C ALA A 293 -23.48 -18.23 13.03
N GLY A 294 -23.94 -17.47 14.02
CA GLY A 294 -24.39 -16.10 13.84
C GLY A 294 -23.26 -15.17 13.39
N LEU A 295 -22.12 -15.21 14.09
CA LEU A 295 -20.93 -14.43 13.72
C LEU A 295 -20.41 -14.80 12.32
N GLU A 296 -20.43 -16.07 11.98
CA GLU A 296 -20.06 -16.55 10.63
C GLU A 296 -21.00 -15.98 9.56
N LYS A 297 -22.33 -15.99 9.78
CA LYS A 297 -23.30 -15.36 8.88
C LYS A 297 -23.07 -13.87 8.71
N VAL A 298 -22.71 -13.16 9.78
CA VAL A 298 -22.38 -11.73 9.73
C VAL A 298 -21.13 -11.50 8.87
N LEU A 299 -20.05 -12.23 9.13
CA LEU A 299 -18.80 -12.11 8.36
C LEU A 299 -19.02 -12.47 6.88
N GLU A 300 -19.81 -13.50 6.59
CA GLU A 300 -20.23 -13.82 5.22
C GLU A 300 -21.07 -12.71 4.58
N ALA A 301 -21.97 -12.08 5.32
CA ALA A 301 -22.81 -10.99 4.81
C ALA A 301 -21.96 -9.77 4.43
N ILE A 302 -20.95 -9.42 5.24
CA ILE A 302 -19.97 -8.38 4.91
C ILE A 302 -19.22 -8.73 3.62
N GLY A 303 -18.72 -9.97 3.51
CA GLY A 303 -18.04 -10.45 2.31
C GLY A 303 -18.94 -10.40 1.06
N LYS A 304 -20.20 -10.84 1.18
CA LYS A 304 -21.20 -10.77 0.10
C LYS A 304 -21.54 -9.33 -0.29
N ALA A 305 -21.61 -8.41 0.66
CA ALA A 305 -21.82 -6.99 0.38
C ALA A 305 -20.68 -6.41 -0.45
N ARG A 306 -19.42 -6.72 -0.08
CA ARG A 306 -18.24 -6.33 -0.87
C ARG A 306 -18.32 -6.83 -2.31
N VAL A 307 -18.57 -8.11 -2.51
CA VAL A 307 -18.70 -8.71 -3.86
C VAL A 307 -19.84 -8.07 -4.68
N ARG A 308 -20.96 -7.72 -4.04
CA ARG A 308 -22.06 -7.01 -4.72
C ARG A 308 -21.66 -5.61 -5.16
N LEU A 309 -20.95 -4.87 -4.31
CA LEU A 309 -20.46 -3.53 -4.64
C LEU A 309 -19.43 -3.58 -5.78
N ASP A 310 -18.51 -4.54 -5.76
CA ASP A 310 -17.55 -4.76 -6.85
C ASP A 310 -18.26 -5.08 -8.18
N ALA A 311 -19.43 -5.73 -8.11
CA ALA A 311 -20.31 -5.99 -9.25
C ALA A 311 -21.23 -4.81 -9.64
N ASN A 312 -21.01 -3.61 -9.08
CA ASN A 312 -21.80 -2.39 -9.29
C ASN A 312 -23.29 -2.49 -8.90
N VAL A 313 -23.62 -3.32 -7.91
CA VAL A 313 -24.96 -3.34 -7.30
C VAL A 313 -25.19 -2.03 -6.53
N ASN A 314 -26.45 -1.58 -6.46
CA ASN A 314 -26.83 -0.40 -5.67
C ASN A 314 -26.35 -0.53 -4.22
N MET A 315 -25.62 0.49 -3.76
CA MET A 315 -24.99 0.54 -2.44
C MET A 315 -26.00 0.43 -1.29
N GLU A 316 -27.11 1.16 -1.37
CA GLU A 316 -28.12 1.18 -0.31
C GLU A 316 -28.71 -0.23 -0.11
N LEU A 317 -29.05 -0.90 -1.21
CA LEU A 317 -29.57 -2.27 -1.17
C LEU A 317 -28.51 -3.27 -0.63
N ALA A 318 -27.26 -3.14 -1.06
CA ALA A 318 -26.19 -4.04 -0.61
C ALA A 318 -25.94 -3.90 0.91
N MET A 319 -25.93 -2.66 1.41
CA MET A 319 -25.75 -2.35 2.82
C MET A 319 -26.97 -2.75 3.65
N GLU A 320 -28.19 -2.47 3.18
CA GLU A 320 -29.44 -2.83 3.86
C GLU A 320 -29.51 -4.33 4.12
N LEU A 321 -29.31 -5.15 3.08
CA LEU A 321 -29.30 -6.61 3.21
C LEU A 321 -28.25 -7.11 4.21
N MET A 322 -27.09 -6.46 4.25
CA MET A 322 -26.02 -6.81 5.19
C MET A 322 -26.38 -6.42 6.62
N LEU A 323 -26.86 -5.19 6.85
CA LEU A 323 -27.22 -4.70 8.18
C LEU A 323 -28.40 -5.46 8.78
N LEU A 324 -29.35 -5.92 7.96
CA LEU A 324 -30.43 -6.80 8.42
C LEU A 324 -29.87 -8.15 8.92
N VAL A 325 -28.94 -8.76 8.19
CA VAL A 325 -28.27 -9.99 8.64
C VAL A 325 -27.46 -9.74 9.92
N MET A 326 -26.79 -8.58 10.03
CA MET A 326 -26.12 -8.19 11.27
C MET A 326 -27.09 -8.12 12.43
N LYS A 327 -28.16 -7.34 12.31
CA LYS A 327 -29.18 -7.17 13.35
C LYS A 327 -29.76 -8.50 13.83
N GLU A 328 -30.03 -9.44 12.93
CA GLU A 328 -30.59 -10.76 13.28
C GLU A 328 -29.60 -11.68 14.00
N ASN A 329 -28.30 -11.46 13.83
CA ASN A 329 -27.25 -12.39 14.30
C ASN A 329 -26.28 -11.77 15.33
N SER A 330 -26.50 -10.50 15.71
CA SER A 330 -25.71 -9.73 16.70
C SER A 330 -26.34 -9.74 18.10
#